data_AF-A0A2E1QJN3-F1
#
_entry.id   AF-A0A2E1QJN3-F1
#
_cell.length_a   1.000
_cell.length_b   1.000
_cell.length_c   1.000
_cell.angle_alpha   90.00
_cell.angle_beta   90.00
_cell.angle_gamma   90.00
#
_symmetry.space_group_name_H-M   'P 1'
#
loop_
_entity.id
_entity.type
_entity.pdbx_description
1 polymer ?
#
loop_
_entity_poly.entity_id
_entity_poly.type
_entity_poly.pdbx_seq_one_letter_code
_entity_poly.pdbx_strand_id
1 'polypeptide(L)'
;MIKARLFQEGLSHYRSGDFFESHESWEDLWSDYYLKDRKFVQGLIQLSVSFVHLGNGNMNGAKSLLNKSKEKFQLFSGVHRKINIKLLLEQIETIRIAYDECESISDFDWGLVPSLE
;
A
#
# COMPACT_ATOMS: atom_id res chain seq x y z
N MET A 1 1.62 12.65 -19.32
CA MET A 1 0.45 11.76 -19.61
C MET A 1 -0.29 11.50 -18.32
N ILE A 2 -1.63 11.46 -18.35
CA ILE A 2 -2.51 11.36 -17.16
C ILE A 2 -2.14 10.17 -16.25
N LYS A 3 -1.82 9.00 -16.82
CA LYS A 3 -1.41 7.81 -16.05
C LYS A 3 -0.20 8.02 -15.13
N ALA A 4 0.79 8.79 -15.59
CA ALA A 4 1.99 9.08 -14.80
C ALA A 4 1.68 10.08 -13.67
N ARG A 5 0.77 11.03 -13.93
CA ARG A 5 0.30 12.00 -12.94
C ARG A 5 -0.43 11.30 -11.80
N LEU A 6 -1.46 10.49 -12.10
CA LEU A 6 -2.22 9.75 -11.08
C LEU A 6 -1.33 8.84 -10.21
N PHE A 7 -0.35 8.17 -10.83
CA PHE A 7 0.59 7.36 -10.07
C PHE A 7 1.43 8.20 -9.08
N GLN A 8 1.94 9.35 -9.52
CA GLN A 8 2.73 10.25 -8.68
C GLN A 8 1.90 10.96 -7.61
N GLU A 9 0.65 11.32 -7.91
CA GLU A 9 -0.30 11.87 -6.93
C GLU A 9 -0.58 10.86 -5.82
N GLY A 10 -0.90 9.62 -6.18
CA GLY A 10 -1.10 8.56 -5.18
C GLY A 10 0.14 8.30 -4.34
N LEU A 11 1.34 8.37 -4.93
CA LEU A 11 2.60 8.23 -4.20
C LEU A 11 2.86 9.42 -3.26
N SER A 12 2.50 10.64 -3.67
CA SER A 12 2.63 11.85 -2.84
C SER A 12 1.72 11.77 -1.63
N HIS A 13 0.44 11.43 -1.84
CA HIS A 13 -0.54 11.24 -0.77
C HIS A 13 -0.14 10.11 0.19
N TYR A 14 0.35 8.99 -0.35
CA TYR A 14 0.82 7.89 0.47
C TYR A 14 1.93 8.36 1.43
N ARG A 15 2.91 9.11 0.92
CA ARG A 15 4.07 9.58 1.69
C ARG A 15 3.74 10.69 2.69
N SER A 16 2.61 11.39 2.53
CA SER A 16 2.08 12.33 3.54
C SER A 16 1.20 11.65 4.59
N GLY A 17 0.90 10.36 4.44
CA GLY A 17 -0.03 9.64 5.32
C GLY A 17 -1.51 9.78 4.92
N ASP A 18 -1.80 10.44 3.79
CA ASP A 18 -3.15 10.61 3.24
C ASP A 18 -3.56 9.34 2.46
N PHE A 19 -3.70 8.23 3.18
CA PHE A 19 -3.87 6.90 2.56
C PHE A 19 -5.18 6.76 1.78
N PHE A 20 -6.23 7.50 2.14
CA PHE A 20 -7.49 7.47 1.41
C PHE A 20 -7.34 8.16 0.04
N GLU A 21 -6.69 9.32 -0.01
CA GLU A 21 -6.40 10.09 -1.21
C GLU A 21 -5.40 9.35 -2.12
N SER A 22 -4.47 8.62 -1.50
CA SER A 22 -3.58 7.70 -2.21
C SER A 22 -4.36 6.59 -2.91
N HIS A 23 -5.30 5.97 -2.20
CA HIS A 23 -6.22 4.97 -2.74
C HIS A 23 -7.00 5.53 -3.92
N GLU A 24 -7.67 6.69 -3.78
CA GLU A 24 -8.49 7.27 -4.85
C GLU A 24 -7.66 7.51 -6.13
N SER A 25 -6.47 8.10 -5.98
CA SER A 25 -5.57 8.37 -7.12
C SER A 25 -5.14 7.11 -7.87
N TRP A 26 -4.87 6.03 -7.13
CA TRP A 26 -4.47 4.75 -7.72
C TRP A 26 -5.66 3.94 -8.22
N GLU A 27 -6.84 4.07 -7.62
CA GLU A 27 -8.09 3.48 -8.10
C GLU A 27 -8.48 4.09 -9.45
N ASP A 28 -8.44 5.43 -9.61
CA ASP A 28 -8.64 6.11 -10.90
C ASP A 28 -7.67 5.60 -11.97
N LEU A 29 -6.39 5.42 -11.59
CA LEU A 29 -5.39 4.87 -12.50
C LEU A 29 -5.72 3.42 -12.91
N TRP A 30 -6.22 2.63 -11.96
CA TRP A 30 -6.51 1.23 -12.13
C TRP A 30 -7.83 1.00 -12.88
N SER A 31 -8.89 1.72 -12.59
CA SER A 31 -10.23 1.56 -13.17
C SER A 31 -10.26 2.04 -14.63
N ASP A 32 -9.74 3.24 -14.90
CA ASP A 32 -9.94 3.94 -16.18
C ASP A 32 -8.94 3.55 -17.27
N TYR A 33 -7.84 2.90 -16.92
CA TYR A 33 -6.74 2.65 -17.85
C TYR A 33 -6.26 1.20 -17.89
N TYR A 34 -5.86 0.77 -19.10
CA TYR A 34 -5.10 -0.46 -19.25
C TYR A 34 -3.66 -0.28 -18.74
N LEU A 35 -3.27 -1.14 -17.80
CA LEU A 35 -1.95 -1.19 -17.17
C LEU A 35 -1.36 -2.58 -17.36
N LYS A 36 -0.15 -2.68 -17.92
CA LYS A 36 0.58 -3.95 -18.00
C LYS A 36 0.84 -4.57 -16.63
N ASP A 37 0.93 -3.73 -15.61
CA ASP A 37 1.19 -4.06 -14.22
C ASP A 37 -0.03 -3.77 -13.33
N ARG A 38 -1.24 -3.99 -13.84
CA ARG A 38 -2.50 -3.77 -13.10
C ARG A 38 -2.51 -4.40 -11.70
N LYS A 39 -1.88 -5.58 -11.54
CA LYS A 39 -1.75 -6.24 -10.23
C LYS A 39 -0.86 -5.47 -9.25
N PHE A 40 0.19 -4.81 -9.73
CA PHE A 40 1.05 -3.97 -8.90
C PHE A 40 0.26 -2.80 -8.32
N VAL A 41 -0.47 -2.07 -9.17
CA VAL A 41 -1.30 -0.95 -8.74
C VAL A 41 -2.43 -1.42 -7.81
N GLN A 42 -3.03 -2.58 -8.08
CA GLN A 42 -3.98 -3.21 -7.14
C GLN A 42 -3.36 -3.49 -5.76
N GLY A 43 -2.09 -3.91 -5.71
CA GLY A 43 -1.37 -4.09 -4.45
C GLY A 43 -1.20 -2.78 -3.69
N LEU A 44 -0.87 -1.69 -4.38
CA LEU A 44 -0.74 -0.35 -3.80
C LEU A 44 -2.06 0.19 -3.24
N ILE A 45 -3.16 0.00 -3.98
CA ILE A 45 -4.53 0.29 -3.52
C ILE A 45 -4.82 -0.47 -2.22
N GLN A 46 -4.61 -1.79 -2.21
CA GLN A 46 -4.87 -2.63 -1.05
C GLN A 46 -3.99 -2.26 0.15
N LEU A 47 -2.72 -1.92 -0.08
CA LEU A 47 -1.79 -1.48 0.96
C LEU A 47 -2.26 -0.16 1.58
N SER A 48 -2.69 0.82 0.78
CA SER A 48 -3.22 2.10 1.29
C SER A 48 -4.46 1.89 2.14
N VAL A 49 -5.41 1.09 1.65
CA VAL A 49 -6.66 0.82 2.37
C VAL A 49 -6.41 0.01 3.65
N SER A 50 -5.35 -0.81 3.72
CA SER A 50 -4.91 -1.45 4.97
C SER A 50 -4.66 -0.41 6.07
N PHE A 51 -3.96 0.68 5.75
CA PHE A 51 -3.69 1.76 6.71
C PHE A 51 -4.92 2.61 7.01
N VAL A 52 -5.82 2.81 6.05
CA VAL A 52 -7.14 3.43 6.31
C VAL A 52 -7.93 2.60 7.32
N HIS A 53 -7.97 1.27 7.17
CA HIS A 53 -8.64 0.39 8.13
C HIS A 53 -8.00 0.42 9.51
N LEU A 54 -6.67 0.42 9.57
CA LEU A 54 -5.95 0.59 10.84
C LEU A 54 -6.33 1.91 11.50
N GLY A 55 -6.31 3.01 10.73
CA GLY A 55 -6.76 4.37 11.11
C GLY A 55 -8.14 4.41 11.77
N ASN A 56 -9.06 3.58 11.26
CA ASN A 56 -10.43 3.49 11.73
C ASN A 56 -10.65 2.46 12.85
N GLY A 57 -9.57 1.87 13.40
CA GLY A 57 -9.66 0.82 14.43
C GLY A 57 -10.14 -0.53 13.90
N ASN A 58 -10.21 -0.73 12.59
CA ASN A 58 -10.61 -1.98 11.96
C ASN A 58 -9.39 -2.88 11.69
N MET A 59 -8.87 -3.50 12.74
CA MET A 59 -7.68 -4.35 12.67
C MET A 59 -7.86 -5.56 11.73
N ASN A 60 -9.03 -6.19 11.74
CA ASN A 60 -9.31 -7.34 10.85
C ASN A 60 -9.25 -6.94 9.37
N GLY A 61 -9.81 -5.77 9.03
CA GLY A 61 -9.74 -5.21 7.68
C GLY A 61 -8.30 -4.88 7.27
N ALA A 62 -7.54 -4.25 8.16
CA ALA A 62 -6.12 -3.93 7.94
C ALA A 62 -5.31 -5.20 7.63
N LYS A 63 -5.36 -6.22 8.51
CA LYS A 63 -4.67 -7.51 8.30
C LYS A 63 -5.05 -8.18 6.98
N SER A 64 -6.35 -8.20 6.65
CA SER A 64 -6.83 -8.82 5.40
C SER A 64 -6.23 -8.14 4.16
N LEU A 65 -6.19 -6.81 4.15
CA LEU A 65 -5.72 -6.04 3.00
C LEU A 65 -4.19 -6.01 2.88
N LEU A 66 -3.47 -5.98 4.00
CA LEU A 66 -2.01 -6.16 4.01
C LEU A 66 -1.61 -7.52 3.40
N ASN A 67 -2.31 -8.59 3.76
CA ASN A 67 -2.05 -9.91 3.18
C ASN A 67 -2.37 -9.96 1.68
N LYS A 68 -3.52 -9.39 1.27
CA LYS A 68 -3.90 -9.31 -0.14
C LYS A 68 -2.91 -8.50 -0.96
N SER A 69 -2.39 -7.38 -0.42
CA SER A 69 -1.39 -6.56 -1.10
C SER A 69 -0.06 -7.29 -1.27
N LYS A 70 0.40 -8.00 -0.22
CA LYS A 70 1.57 -8.88 -0.25
C LYS A 70 1.51 -9.88 -1.41
N GLU A 71 0.39 -10.59 -1.56
CA GLU A 71 0.18 -11.54 -2.66
C GLU A 71 0.32 -10.89 -4.04
N LYS A 72 -0.06 -9.61 -4.20
CA LYS A 72 0.10 -8.90 -5.47
C LYS A 72 1.56 -8.54 -5.72
N PHE A 73 2.28 -8.08 -4.72
CA PHE A 73 3.69 -7.70 -4.85
C PHE A 73 4.61 -8.90 -5.10
N GLN A 74 4.26 -10.09 -4.60
CA GLN A 74 4.98 -11.35 -4.88
C GLN A 74 5.01 -11.73 -6.37
N LEU A 75 4.17 -11.13 -7.21
CA LEU A 75 4.16 -11.34 -8.66
C LEU A 75 5.25 -10.52 -9.38
N PHE A 76 5.98 -9.66 -8.66
CA PHE A 76 6.98 -8.76 -9.20
C PHE A 76 8.35 -9.03 -8.56
N SER A 77 9.42 -8.56 -9.21
CA SER A 77 10.79 -8.69 -8.71
C SER A 77 11.64 -7.49 -9.14
N GLY A 78 12.80 -7.32 -8.50
CA GLY A 78 13.70 -6.20 -8.78
C GLY A 78 13.11 -4.85 -8.37
N VAL A 79 13.34 -3.84 -9.19
CA VAL A 79 12.80 -2.49 -9.02
C VAL A 79 11.66 -2.29 -10.02
N HIS A 80 10.45 -2.05 -9.51
CA HIS A 80 9.27 -1.83 -10.33
C HIS A 80 8.67 -0.47 -9.99
N ARG A 81 8.47 0.40 -10.99
CA ARG A 81 8.06 1.81 -10.78
C ARG A 81 8.90 2.57 -9.75
N LYS A 82 10.21 2.30 -9.70
CA LYS A 82 11.15 2.86 -8.71
C LYS A 82 10.88 2.42 -7.26
N ILE A 83 10.19 1.29 -7.07
CA ILE A 83 9.96 0.67 -5.77
C ILE A 83 10.74 -0.65 -5.75
N ASN A 84 11.57 -0.84 -4.73
CA ASN A 84 12.29 -2.08 -4.51
C ASN A 84 11.35 -3.13 -3.92
N ILE A 85 11.01 -4.15 -4.74
CA ILE A 85 10.01 -5.15 -4.37
C ILE A 85 10.48 -6.03 -3.21
N LYS A 86 11.78 -6.34 -3.14
CA LYS A 86 12.32 -7.14 -2.04
C LYS A 86 12.18 -6.39 -0.72
N LEU A 87 12.59 -5.13 -0.70
CA LEU A 87 12.48 -4.27 0.48
C LEU A 87 11.02 -4.07 0.91
N LEU A 88 10.12 -3.81 -0.04
CA LEU A 88 8.70 -3.66 0.25
C LEU A 88 8.10 -4.92 0.89
N LEU A 89 8.46 -6.12 0.39
CA LEU A 89 7.97 -7.38 0.96
C LEU A 89 8.53 -7.63 2.37
N GLU A 90 9.77 -7.25 2.64
CA GLU A 90 10.38 -7.31 3.99
C GLU A 90 9.66 -6.35 4.94
N GLN A 91 9.39 -5.11 4.53
CA GLN A 91 8.65 -4.13 5.33
C GLN A 91 7.21 -4.56 5.59
N ILE A 92 6.52 -5.14 4.60
CA ILE A 92 5.17 -5.71 4.78
C ILE A 92 5.17 -6.81 5.83
N GLU A 93 6.22 -7.64 5.91
CA GLU A 93 6.31 -8.67 6.94
C GLU A 93 6.50 -8.05 8.34
N THR A 94 7.33 -7.02 8.47
CA THR A 94 7.49 -6.26 9.72
C THR A 94 6.15 -5.68 10.19
N ILE A 95 5.37 -5.09 9.27
CA ILE A 95 4.05 -4.53 9.59
C ILE A 95 3.07 -5.63 9.99
N ARG A 96 3.13 -6.80 9.35
CA ARG A 96 2.28 -7.93 9.70
C ARG A 96 2.52 -8.38 11.15
N ILE A 97 3.78 -8.44 11.57
CA ILE A 97 4.14 -8.75 12.96
C ILE A 97 3.62 -7.66 13.90
N ALA A 98 3.84 -6.38 13.57
CA ALA A 98 3.31 -5.27 14.37
C ALA A 98 1.79 -5.30 14.50
N TYR A 99 1.05 -5.61 13.43
CA TYR A 99 -0.41 -5.78 13.46
C TYR A 99 -0.85 -6.93 14.39
N ASP A 100 -0.04 -7.98 14.52
CA ASP A 100 -0.33 -9.11 15.42
C ASP A 100 -0.07 -8.78 16.89
N GLU A 101 0.82 -7.83 17.17
CA GLU A 101 1.15 -7.36 18.52
C GLU A 101 0.29 -6.17 18.97
N CYS A 102 -0.31 -5.41 18.05
CA CYS A 102 -1.16 -4.26 18.38
C CYS A 102 -2.52 -4.71 18.96
N GLU A 103 -2.83 -4.26 20.18
CA GLU A 103 -4.16 -4.39 20.79
C GLU A 103 -5.08 -3.22 20.39
N SER A 104 -4.49 -2.06 20.08
CA SER A 104 -5.16 -0.83 19.68
C SER A 104 -4.37 -0.06 18.62
N ILE A 105 -4.99 0.94 18.01
CA ILE A 105 -4.34 1.81 17.02
C ILE A 105 -3.16 2.61 17.62
N SER A 106 -3.25 2.98 18.89
CA SER A 106 -2.21 3.78 19.57
C SER A 106 -0.91 3.00 19.78
N ASP A 107 -0.94 1.68 19.64
CA ASP A 107 0.23 0.82 19.80
C ASP A 107 1.05 0.73 18.51
N PHE A 108 0.47 1.11 17.37
CA PHE A 108 1.13 0.98 16.07
C PHE A 108 2.13 2.11 15.82
N ASP A 109 3.38 1.74 15.57
CA ASP A 109 4.42 2.66 15.10
C ASP A 109 4.23 2.98 13.61
N TRP A 110 3.66 4.16 13.34
CA TRP A 110 3.48 4.68 11.98
C TRP A 110 4.80 4.90 11.21
N GLY A 111 5.95 4.90 11.88
CA GLY A 111 7.26 4.87 11.24
C GLY A 111 7.55 3.58 10.47
N LEU A 112 6.78 2.50 10.71
CA LEU A 112 6.88 1.25 9.96
C LEU A 112 6.26 1.31 8.57
N VAL A 113 5.48 2.36 8.26
CA VAL A 113 4.85 2.50 6.94
C VAL A 113 5.93 2.61 5.84
N PRO A 114 5.89 1.77 4.78
CA PRO A 114 6.92 1.77 3.74
C PRO A 114 6.90 3.08 2.95
N SER A 115 8.03 3.78 2.78
CA SER A 115 8.09 5.01 1.96
C SER A 115 7.92 4.79 0.45
N LEU A 116 7.86 3.51 0.02
CA LEU A 116 7.76 3.09 -1.38
C LEU A 116 8.94 3.62 -2.22
N GLU A 117 10.14 3.11 -1.92
CA GLU A 117 11.41 3.40 -2.61
C GLU A 117 12.09 2.11 -3.11
#